data_AF-A0A957YD05-F1
#
_entry.id   AF-A0A957YD05-F1
#
_cell.length_a   1.000
_cell.length_b   1.000
_cell.length_c   1.000
_cell.angle_alpha   90.00
_cell.angle_beta   90.00
_cell.angle_gamma   90.00
#
_symmetry.space_group_name_H-M   'P 1'
#
loop_
_entity.id
_entity.type
_entity.pdbx_description
1 polymer ?
#
loop_
_entity_poly.entity_id
_entity_poly.type
_entity_poly.pdbx_seq_one_letter_code
_entity_poly.pdbx_strand_id
1 'polypeptide(L)' 'HRTTVIVLGDGRNNYNDPRTDLLEEIKRRSRRIIWLNPEPPTMWGTGDSDMIRYLPIVDSVFEAGNLAQLSYAVDRLLTS' A
#
# COMPACT_ATOMS: atom_id res chain seq x y z
N HIS A 1 7.82 19.35 -1.21
CA HIS A 1 7.71 18.25 -0.23
C HIS A 1 8.49 17.03 -0.73
N ARG A 2 9.43 16.47 0.06
CA ARG A 2 10.27 15.30 -0.31
C ARG A 2 9.91 14.00 0.44
N THR A 3 8.93 14.03 1.32
CA THR A 3 8.58 12.89 2.19
C THR A 3 7.97 11.74 1.39
N THR A 4 8.48 10.53 1.61
CA THR A 4 7.86 9.27 1.15
C THR A 4 7.27 8.56 2.36
N VAL A 5 6.03 8.11 2.25
CA VAL A 5 5.38 7.25 3.24
C VAL A 5 5.41 5.82 2.72
N ILE A 6 5.85 4.89 3.56
CA ILE A 6 5.81 3.45 3.27
C ILE A 6 4.82 2.82 4.24
N VAL A 7 3.82 2.13 3.71
CA VAL A 7 2.84 1.33 4.45
C VAL A 7 3.23 -0.13 4.34
N LEU A 8 3.28 -0.83 5.46
CA LEU A 8 3.49 -2.28 5.53
C LEU A 8 2.22 -2.91 6.10
N GLY A 9 1.50 -3.72 5.31
CA GLY A 9 0.27 -4.36 5.77
C GLY A 9 -0.58 -4.93 4.65
N ASP A 10 -1.52 -5.81 4.99
CA ASP A 10 -2.40 -6.52 4.04
C ASP A 10 -3.66 -5.74 3.64
N GLY A 11 -3.91 -4.60 4.30
CA GLY A 11 -5.09 -3.78 4.07
C GLY A 11 -6.38 -4.38 4.65
N ARG A 12 -6.27 -5.37 5.54
CA ARG A 12 -7.39 -5.88 6.32
C ARG A 12 -7.68 -4.96 7.51
N ASN A 13 -8.95 -4.68 7.74
CA ASN A 13 -9.39 -3.72 8.76
C ASN A 13 -10.48 -4.26 9.70
N ASN A 14 -10.70 -5.59 9.72
CA ASN A 14 -11.74 -6.24 10.52
C ASN A 14 -13.14 -5.61 10.32
N TYR A 15 -13.50 -5.28 9.08
CA TYR A 15 -14.76 -4.64 8.68
C TYR A 15 -15.03 -3.25 9.27
N ASN A 16 -14.01 -2.57 9.83
CA ASN A 16 -14.14 -1.17 10.22
C ASN A 16 -14.13 -0.25 9.00
N ASP A 17 -14.49 1.02 9.20
CA ASP A 17 -14.34 2.05 8.17
C ASP A 17 -12.86 2.16 7.76
N PRO A 18 -12.51 2.00 6.46
CA PRO A 18 -11.13 2.09 5.97
C PRO A 18 -10.52 3.49 6.11
N ARG A 19 -11.33 4.53 6.38
CA ARG A 19 -10.85 5.90 6.58
C ARG A 19 -9.95 6.39 5.44
N THR A 20 -10.41 6.18 4.20
CA THR A 20 -9.70 6.62 2.99
C THR A 20 -9.47 8.13 2.98
N ASP A 21 -10.33 8.90 3.66
CA ASP A 21 -10.17 10.34 3.90
C ASP A 21 -8.83 10.69 4.57
N LEU A 22 -8.39 9.87 5.54
CA LEU A 22 -7.12 10.08 6.23
C LEU A 22 -5.93 9.73 5.33
N LEU A 23 -6.05 8.67 4.52
CA LEU A 23 -5.00 8.30 3.58
C LEU A 23 -4.84 9.36 2.48
N GLU A 24 -5.93 9.95 2.01
CA GLU A 24 -5.92 11.09 1.08
C GLU A 24 -5.25 12.32 1.71
N GLU A 25 -5.49 12.59 3.00
CA GLU A 25 -4.81 13.68 3.70
C GLU A 25 -3.28 13.45 3.76
N ILE A 26 -2.85 12.21 4.06
CA ILE A 26 -1.45 11.82 4.03
C ILE A 26 -0.88 12.00 2.62
N LYS A 27 -1.62 11.59 1.59
CA LYS A 27 -1.21 11.71 0.18
C LYS A 27 -0.98 13.18 -0.19
N ARG A 28 -1.87 14.07 0.24
CA ARG A 28 -1.77 15.51 -0.02
C ARG A 28 -0.54 16.16 0.62
N ARG A 29 -0.02 15.60 1.72
CA ARG A 29 1.17 16.10 2.45
C ARG A 29 2.47 15.39 2.06
N SER A 30 2.39 14.27 1.34
CA SER A 30 3.53 13.43 0.97
C SER A 30 3.85 13.56 -0.53
N ARG A 31 5.09 13.25 -0.91
CA ARG A 31 5.48 13.17 -2.32
C ARG A 31 5.00 11.85 -2.91
N ARG A 32 5.17 10.76 -2.17
CA ARG A 32 4.82 9.40 -2.57
C ARG A 32 4.27 8.63 -1.37
N ILE A 33 3.26 7.78 -1.60
CA ILE A 33 2.86 6.69 -0.73
C ILE A 33 3.13 5.38 -1.48
N ILE A 34 3.92 4.51 -0.85
CA ILE A 34 4.20 3.16 -1.34
C ILE A 34 3.61 2.18 -0.33
N TRP A 35 2.95 1.14 -0.81
CA TRP A 35 2.37 0.10 0.03
C TRP A 35 2.99 -1.26 -0.30
N LEU A 36 3.56 -1.92 0.70
CA LEU A 36 4.09 -3.28 0.60
C LEU A 36 3.09 -4.22 1.29
N ASN A 37 2.41 -5.04 0.49
CA ASN A 37 1.34 -5.92 0.94
C ASN A 37 1.83 -7.38 0.95
N PRO A 38 1.78 -8.10 2.09
CA PRO A 38 2.22 -9.49 2.15
C PRO A 38 1.28 -10.49 1.46
N GLU A 39 0.03 -10.11 1.21
CA GLU A 39 -0.95 -10.93 0.50
C GLU A 39 -0.84 -10.75 -1.02
N PRO A 40 -1.06 -11.80 -1.81
CA PRO A 40 -1.08 -11.70 -3.26
C PRO A 40 -2.26 -10.83 -3.73
N PRO A 41 -2.15 -10.14 -4.89
CA PRO A 41 -3.20 -9.29 -5.43
C PRO A 41 -4.57 -9.96 -5.58
N THR A 42 -4.59 -11.29 -5.76
CA THR A 42 -5.83 -12.08 -5.82
C THR A 42 -6.65 -12.06 -4.52
N MET A 43 -6.03 -11.73 -3.38
CA MET A 43 -6.68 -11.61 -2.07
C MET A 43 -7.20 -10.20 -1.78
N TRP A 44 -6.76 -9.18 -2.54
CA TRP A 44 -7.17 -7.79 -2.31
C TRP A 44 -8.64 -7.61 -2.66
N GLY A 45 -9.42 -7.07 -1.73
CA GLY A 45 -10.88 -6.98 -1.86
C GLY A 45 -11.64 -8.25 -1.45
N THR A 46 -10.94 -9.28 -0.96
CA THR A 46 -11.57 -10.48 -0.38
C THR A 46 -11.72 -10.36 1.13
N GLY A 47 -12.84 -10.85 1.67
CA GLY A 47 -13.14 -10.75 3.10
C GLY A 47 -13.20 -9.29 3.55
N ASP A 48 -12.39 -8.94 4.54
CA ASP A 48 -12.27 -7.60 5.10
C ASP A 48 -11.09 -6.78 4.55
N SER A 49 -10.51 -7.20 3.41
CA SER A 49 -9.43 -6.45 2.75
C SER A 49 -9.99 -5.25 2.00
N ASP A 50 -9.66 -4.04 2.45
CA ASP A 50 -10.04 -2.77 1.81
C ASP A 50 -9.01 -2.29 0.77
N MET A 51 -8.05 -3.14 0.39
CA MET A 51 -6.97 -2.78 -0.54
C MET A 51 -7.47 -2.10 -1.82
N ILE A 52 -8.57 -2.58 -2.41
CA ILE A 52 -9.16 -2.00 -3.63
C ILE A 52 -9.54 -0.52 -3.43
N ARG A 53 -9.92 -0.12 -2.21
CA ARG A 53 -10.25 1.27 -1.87
C ARG A 53 -9.00 2.13 -1.65
N TYR A 54 -7.89 1.54 -1.22
CA TYR A 54 -6.61 2.26 -1.04
C TYR A 54 -5.83 2.43 -2.35
N LEU A 55 -5.98 1.51 -3.31
CA LEU A 55 -5.24 1.52 -4.59
C LEU A 55 -5.30 2.87 -5.34
N PRO A 56 -6.43 3.58 -5.44
CA PRO A 56 -6.49 4.85 -6.16
C PRO A 56 -5.72 6.00 -5.49
N ILE A 57 -5.37 5.86 -4.21
CA ILE A 57 -4.78 6.93 -3.38
C ILE A 57 -3.26 6.82 -3.34
N VAL A 58 -2.73 5.59 -3.39
CA VAL A 58 -1.29 5.31 -3.31
C VAL A 58 -0.61 5.43 -4.67
N ASP A 59 0.69 5.72 -4.69
CA ASP A 59 1.46 5.83 -5.94
C ASP A 59 1.91 4.48 -6.47
N SER A 60 2.19 3.54 -5.57
CA SER A 60 2.65 2.20 -5.93
C SER A 60 2.28 1.22 -4.84
N VAL A 61 1.90 0.02 -5.27
CA VAL A 61 1.64 -1.12 -4.39
C VAL A 61 2.52 -2.27 -4.88
N PHE A 62 3.12 -3.03 -3.96
CA PHE A 62 3.88 -4.23 -4.30
C PHE A 62 3.43 -5.38 -3.41
N GLU A 63 3.28 -6.56 -4.00
CA GLU A 63 3.25 -7.81 -3.23
C GLU A 63 4.63 -8.02 -2.59
N ALA A 64 4.65 -8.38 -1.31
CA ALA A 64 5.85 -8.57 -0.50
C ALA A 64 5.66 -9.70 0.53
N GLY A 65 5.08 -10.82 0.08
CA GLY A 65 4.83 -12.01 0.92
C GLY A 65 6.07 -12.87 1.16
N ASN A 66 7.17 -12.62 0.46
CA ASN A 66 8.46 -13.28 0.68
C ASN A 66 9.65 -12.34 0.40
N LEU A 67 10.86 -12.80 0.74
CA LEU A 67 12.09 -12.01 0.60
C LEU A 67 12.39 -11.63 -0.85
N ALA A 68 12.12 -12.52 -1.82
CA ALA A 68 12.38 -12.23 -3.23
C ALA A 68 11.49 -11.10 -3.75
N GLN A 69 10.21 -11.11 -3.37
CA GLN A 69 9.26 -10.06 -3.68
C GLN A 69 9.60 -8.73 -3.00
N LEU A 70 10.03 -8.77 -1.73
CA LEU A 70 10.48 -7.58 -1.01
C LEU A 70 11.72 -6.96 -1.68
N SER A 71 12.72 -7.77 -2.03
CA SER A 71 13.90 -7.30 -2.75
C SER A 71 13.53 -6.66 -4.09
N TYR A 72 12.65 -7.31 -4.85
CA TYR A 72 12.12 -6.75 -6.10
C TYR A 72 11.44 -5.39 -5.90
N ALA A 73 10.61 -5.25 -4.87
CA ALA A 73 9.96 -3.99 -4.55
C ALA A 73 11.00 -2.90 -4.24
N VAL A 74 12.00 -3.19 -3.41
CA VAL A 74 13.08 -2.25 -3.07
C VAL A 74 13.86 -1.80 -4.31
N ASP A 75 14.23 -2.72 -5.20
CA ASP A 75 14.94 -2.38 -6.45
C ASP A 75 14.14 -1.41 -7.33
N ARG A 76 12.82 -1.62 -7.42
CA ARG A 76 11.90 -0.73 -8.14
C ARG A 76 11.83 0.67 -7.52
N LEU A 77 11.91 0.76 -6.19
CA LEU A 77 11.88 2.03 -5.47
C LEU A 77 13.18 2.84 -5.63
N LEU A 78 14.33 2.18 -5.72
CA LEU A 78 15.63 2.84 -5.89
C LEU A 78 15.86 3.35 -7.32
N THR A 79 15.11 2.83 -8.30
CA THR A 79 15.27 3.15 -9.72
C THR A 79 14.26 4.21 -10.22
N SER A 80 13.40 4.77 -9.34
CA SER A 80 12.22 5.59 -9.72
C SER A 80 12.15 7.01 -9.14
#